data_AF-D2QV00-F1
#
_entry.id   AF-D2QV00-F1
#
_cell.length_a   1.000
_cell.length_b   1.000
_cell.length_c   1.000
_cell.angle_alpha   90.00
_cell.angle_beta   90.00
_cell.angle_gamma   90.00
#
_symmetry.space_group_name_H-M   'P 1'
#
loop_
_entity.id
_entity.type
_entity.pdbx_description
1 polymer ?
#
loop_
_entity_poly.entity_id
_entity_poly.type
_entity_poly.pdbx_seq_one_letter_code
_entity_poly.pdbx_strand_id
1 'polypeptide(L)'
;MTLYSFNGLQQYLDQKGFPKTSAGTFQLLKRDLLKGMQQGDIVIRSDGIYCTIDGQEYKGYIFNQKPNISRFGEPKFHTADCEIVEKRQKLHGDYVFTTLENVQLYDSGQGGAPYPKKDVYTILKLCGYCRQLIGAQNEGIVDTEDFYAMLVEQYGSAAEPDNSVVDIFGYTPDFSLISKKIREAKAYKCEKCSIDLSAVMDRHFLHVHHRNGRKTDNRPQNLQCLCIRCHASVDDRHKENFATVNKERELAIFIKKFPK
;
A
#
# COMPACT_ATOMS: atom_id res chain seq x y z
N MET A 1 -5.95 20.36 27.87
CA MET A 1 -5.61 21.77 27.61
C MET A 1 -4.79 21.81 26.33
N THR A 2 -5.44 22.10 25.21
CA THR A 2 -4.82 22.26 23.89
C THR A 2 -4.25 23.67 23.81
N LEU A 3 -2.92 23.77 23.68
CA LEU A 3 -2.20 24.98 24.05
C LEU A 3 -2.23 26.12 23.03
N TYR A 4 -2.61 25.92 21.76
CA TYR A 4 -2.84 27.04 20.84
C TYR A 4 -3.87 26.67 19.77
N SER A 5 -5.03 27.32 19.76
CA SER A 5 -5.89 27.40 18.58
C SER A 5 -5.55 28.69 17.84
N PHE A 6 -5.05 28.59 16.60
CA PHE A 6 -4.64 29.74 15.79
C PHE A 6 -5.84 30.41 15.09
N ASN A 7 -6.95 30.57 15.80
CA ASN A 7 -8.19 31.14 15.25
C ASN A 7 -7.98 32.56 14.71
N GLY A 8 -7.10 33.35 15.34
CA GLY A 8 -6.75 34.69 14.87
C GLY A 8 -5.98 34.70 13.55
N LEU A 9 -5.09 33.72 13.33
CA LEU A 9 -4.36 33.59 12.07
C LEU A 9 -5.31 33.18 10.94
N GLN A 10 -6.23 32.25 11.23
CA GLN A 10 -7.20 31.78 10.24
C GLN A 10 -8.15 32.90 9.79
N GLN A 11 -8.66 33.71 10.72
CA GLN A 11 -9.45 34.90 10.39
C GLN A 11 -8.67 35.92 9.56
N TYR A 12 -7.38 36.12 9.88
CA TYR A 12 -6.52 37.04 9.13
C TYR A 12 -6.31 36.57 7.68
N LEU A 13 -6.06 35.27 7.47
CA LEU A 13 -5.88 34.69 6.13
C LEU A 13 -7.18 34.79 5.30
N ASP A 14 -8.32 34.50 5.90
CA ASP A 14 -9.64 34.66 5.29
C ASP A 14 -9.89 36.11 4.86
N GLN A 15 -9.59 37.08 5.74
CA GLN A 15 -9.78 38.50 5.47
C GLN A 15 -8.87 39.03 4.36
N LYS A 16 -7.70 38.41 4.17
CA LYS A 16 -6.74 38.74 3.11
C LYS A 16 -7.02 38.01 1.79
N GLY A 17 -8.08 37.21 1.72
CA GLY A 17 -8.49 36.50 0.50
C GLY A 17 -7.51 35.39 0.10
N PHE A 18 -6.72 34.86 1.04
CA PHE A 18 -5.93 33.67 0.76
C PHE A 18 -6.89 32.51 0.45
N PRO A 19 -6.62 31.72 -0.61
CA PRO A 19 -7.45 30.57 -0.92
C PRO A 19 -7.47 29.64 0.29
N LYS A 20 -8.67 29.34 0.78
CA LYS A 20 -8.87 28.20 1.69
C LYS A 20 -8.39 26.99 0.91
N THR A 21 -7.24 26.43 1.27
CA THR A 21 -6.85 25.12 0.78
C THR A 21 -7.90 24.16 1.31
N SER A 22 -8.87 23.81 0.47
CA SER A 22 -9.54 22.53 0.59
C SER A 22 -8.40 21.53 0.62
N ALA A 23 -8.10 20.95 1.78
CA ALA A 23 -7.18 19.83 1.82
C ALA A 23 -7.75 18.84 0.80
N GLY A 24 -7.07 18.66 -0.33
CA GLY A 24 -7.54 17.78 -1.37
C GLY A 24 -7.81 16.42 -0.75
N THR A 25 -8.81 15.71 -1.25
CA THR A 25 -9.14 14.38 -0.79
C THR A 25 -7.88 13.52 -0.66
N PHE A 26 -7.68 12.89 0.51
CA PHE A 26 -6.56 11.99 0.75
C PHE A 26 -6.42 10.95 -0.37
N GLN A 27 -5.25 10.86 -1.00
CA GLN A 27 -4.96 9.91 -2.08
C GLN A 27 -3.99 8.82 -1.63
N LEU A 28 -4.27 7.59 -2.04
CA LEU A 28 -3.38 6.44 -1.88
C LEU A 28 -2.39 6.37 -3.04
N LEU A 29 -1.14 6.69 -2.77
CA LEU A 29 -0.10 6.88 -3.76
C LEU A 29 1.06 5.91 -3.51
N LYS A 30 1.67 5.42 -4.59
CA LYS A 30 2.95 4.70 -4.56
C LYS A 30 3.74 5.00 -5.84
N ARG A 31 4.96 5.53 -5.70
CA ARG A 31 5.80 5.99 -6.83
C ARG A 31 7.26 5.62 -6.59
N ASP A 32 7.97 5.30 -7.67
CA ASP A 32 9.44 5.24 -7.64
C ASP A 32 9.98 6.63 -7.29
N LEU A 33 10.82 6.71 -6.26
CA LEU A 33 11.28 7.99 -5.74
C LEU A 33 12.16 8.73 -6.74
N LEU A 34 13.13 8.03 -7.36
CA LEU A 34 14.09 8.63 -8.27
C LEU A 34 13.38 9.17 -9.51
N LYS A 35 12.48 8.38 -10.09
CA LYS A 35 11.69 8.79 -11.25
C LYS A 35 10.79 9.98 -10.93
N GLY A 36 10.10 9.96 -9.78
CA GLY A 36 9.24 11.07 -9.38
C GLY A 36 10.03 12.36 -9.14
N MET A 37 11.23 12.29 -8.55
CA MET A 37 12.11 13.46 -8.40
C MET A 37 12.62 13.98 -9.76
N GLN A 38 12.98 13.11 -10.69
CA GLN A 38 13.40 13.49 -12.05
C GLN A 38 12.29 14.16 -12.86
N GLN A 39 11.03 13.74 -12.63
CA GLN A 39 9.85 14.31 -13.26
C GLN A 39 9.40 15.63 -12.60
N GLY A 40 9.94 15.95 -11.41
CA GLY A 40 9.49 17.11 -10.62
C GLY A 40 8.20 16.85 -9.83
N ASP A 41 7.66 15.63 -9.88
CA ASP A 41 6.43 15.24 -9.20
C ASP A 41 6.67 15.03 -7.70
N ILE A 42 7.89 14.68 -7.27
CA ILE A 42 8.23 14.43 -5.86
C ILE A 42 9.29 15.42 -5.40
N VAL A 43 9.01 16.07 -4.26
CA VAL A 43 9.93 17.00 -3.60
C VAL A 43 10.14 16.56 -2.16
N ILE A 44 11.41 16.46 -1.78
CA ILE A 44 11.84 16.19 -0.40
C ILE A 44 12.23 17.53 0.23
N ARG A 45 11.66 17.84 1.39
CA ARG A 45 11.86 19.10 2.13
C ARG A 45 12.14 18.81 3.61
N SER A 46 12.61 19.81 4.33
CA SER A 46 12.88 19.71 5.77
C SER A 46 11.62 19.45 6.62
N ASP A 47 10.44 19.81 6.12
CA ASP A 47 9.14 19.72 6.81
C ASP A 47 8.25 18.57 6.32
N GLY A 48 8.63 17.91 5.22
CA GLY A 48 7.82 16.86 4.63
C GLY A 48 8.40 16.29 3.34
N ILE A 49 7.79 15.20 2.88
CA ILE A 49 8.00 14.67 1.53
C ILE A 49 6.66 14.73 0.82
N TYR A 50 6.65 15.34 -0.37
CA TYR A 50 5.43 15.69 -1.08
C TYR A 50 5.45 15.12 -2.48
N CYS A 51 4.30 14.61 -2.93
CA CYS A 51 4.04 14.27 -4.32
C CYS A 51 2.95 15.19 -4.88
N THR A 52 3.20 15.81 -6.03
CA THR A 52 2.24 16.68 -6.72
C THR A 52 1.49 15.88 -7.77
N ILE A 53 0.16 15.94 -7.73
CA ILE A 53 -0.73 15.35 -8.74
C ILE A 53 -1.76 16.42 -9.10
N ASP A 54 -1.88 16.72 -10.39
CA ASP A 54 -2.84 17.72 -10.91
C ASP A 54 -2.77 19.09 -10.18
N GLY A 55 -1.55 19.48 -9.78
CA GLY A 55 -1.30 20.74 -9.07
C GLY A 55 -1.56 20.70 -7.56
N GLN A 56 -1.99 19.57 -6.99
CA GLN A 56 -2.20 19.37 -5.56
C GLN A 56 -1.04 18.58 -4.94
N GLU A 57 -0.51 19.06 -3.80
CA GLU A 57 0.52 18.38 -3.04
C GLU A 57 -0.06 17.40 -2.01
N TYR A 58 0.50 16.20 -1.97
CA TYR A 58 0.18 15.13 -1.04
C TYR A 58 1.40 14.78 -0.20
N LYS A 59 1.30 14.96 1.12
CA LYS A 59 2.33 14.55 2.08
C LYS A 59 2.36 13.03 2.16
N GLY A 60 3.55 12.44 2.13
CA GLY A 60 3.75 11.01 2.24
C GLY A 60 5.10 10.69 2.88
N TYR A 61 5.53 9.45 2.71
CA TYR A 61 6.82 9.00 3.22
C TYR A 61 7.61 8.22 2.17
N ILE A 62 8.91 8.09 2.41
CA ILE A 62 9.79 7.22 1.63
C ILE A 62 10.37 6.10 2.48
N PHE A 63 10.64 4.96 1.85
CA PHE A 63 11.31 3.83 2.48
C PHE A 63 12.12 3.05 1.44
N ASN A 64 13.13 2.30 1.89
CA ASN A 64 13.83 1.35 1.03
C ASN A 64 12.96 0.11 0.85
N GLN A 65 12.46 -0.13 -0.37
CA GLN A 65 11.63 -1.27 -0.69
C GLN A 65 12.43 -2.58 -0.82
N LYS A 66 13.73 -2.48 -1.15
CA LYS A 66 14.63 -3.64 -1.30
C LYS A 66 15.78 -3.64 -0.28
N PRO A 67 15.49 -3.61 1.02
CA PRO A 67 16.53 -3.68 2.05
C PRO A 67 17.23 -5.03 2.00
N ASN A 68 18.43 -5.11 2.60
CA ASN A 68 19.02 -6.39 2.97
C ASN A 68 18.56 -6.70 4.40
N ILE A 69 17.49 -7.48 4.53
CA ILE A 69 16.82 -7.71 5.82
C ILE A 69 17.73 -8.50 6.75
N SER A 70 18.40 -9.54 6.24
CA SER A 70 19.29 -10.37 7.05
C SER A 70 20.45 -9.59 7.66
N ARG A 71 20.93 -8.54 6.99
CA ARG A 71 22.04 -7.71 7.47
C ARG A 71 21.62 -6.50 8.30
N PHE A 72 20.52 -5.83 7.94
CA PHE A 72 20.16 -4.54 8.52
C PHE A 72 18.79 -4.52 9.22
N GLY A 73 18.04 -5.62 9.14
CA GLY A 73 16.66 -5.68 9.60
C GLY A 73 15.70 -4.92 8.70
N GLU A 74 14.47 -4.74 9.21
CA GLU A 74 13.45 -3.94 8.52
C GLU A 74 13.88 -2.47 8.41
N PRO A 75 13.65 -1.83 7.25
CA PRO A 75 14.00 -0.44 7.04
C PRO A 75 13.08 0.45 7.87
N LYS A 76 13.59 1.62 8.24
CA LYS A 76 12.76 2.70 8.78
C LYS A 76 12.19 3.53 7.64
N PHE A 77 11.02 4.13 7.83
CA PHE A 77 10.48 5.11 6.90
C PHE A 77 10.90 6.53 7.27
N HIS A 78 10.91 7.39 6.26
CA HIS A 78 11.34 8.78 6.36
C HIS A 78 10.22 9.71 5.89
N THR A 79 9.98 10.77 6.65
CA THR A 79 8.90 11.73 6.40
C THR A 79 9.40 13.13 6.03
N ALA A 80 10.72 13.35 6.05
CA ALA A 80 11.37 14.63 5.75
C ALA A 80 12.82 14.41 5.32
N ASP A 81 13.47 15.47 4.83
CA ASP A 81 14.89 15.52 4.49
C ASP A 81 15.78 15.44 5.73
N CYS A 82 15.79 14.29 6.38
CA CYS A 82 16.60 14.10 7.58
C CYS A 82 18.04 13.75 7.21
N GLU A 83 18.94 13.83 8.20
CA GLU A 83 20.37 13.54 8.05
C GLU A 83 20.66 12.22 7.30
N ILE A 84 19.83 11.18 7.46
CA ILE A 84 19.99 9.91 6.75
C ILE A 84 19.63 10.02 5.27
N VAL A 85 18.62 10.83 4.92
CA VAL A 85 18.21 11.10 3.55
C VAL A 85 19.29 11.97 2.87
N GLU A 86 19.74 13.04 3.53
CA GLU A 86 20.80 13.93 3.04
C GLU A 86 22.13 13.19 2.79
N LYS A 87 22.56 12.36 3.76
CA LYS A 87 23.85 11.64 3.67
C LYS A 87 23.83 10.48 2.68
N ARG A 88 22.67 10.01 2.24
CA ARG A 88 22.56 9.03 1.16
C ARG A 88 22.67 9.79 -0.17
N GLN A 89 23.92 10.04 -0.58
CA GLN A 89 24.31 10.89 -1.71
C GLN A 89 23.53 10.66 -3.03
N LYS A 90 22.91 9.49 -3.24
CA LYS A 90 21.71 9.34 -4.07
C LYS A 90 20.80 8.31 -3.42
N LEU A 91 19.54 8.66 -3.16
CA LEU A 91 18.47 7.68 -2.98
C LEU A 91 18.40 6.85 -4.28
N HIS A 92 19.03 5.68 -4.29
CA HIS A 92 19.04 4.77 -5.44
C HIS A 92 17.63 4.17 -5.64
N GLY A 93 17.37 3.60 -6.82
CA GLY A 93 16.04 3.14 -7.30
C GLY A 93 15.34 2.03 -6.51
N ASP A 94 15.80 1.73 -5.29
CA ASP A 94 15.08 0.87 -4.35
C ASP A 94 14.19 1.67 -3.39
N TYR A 95 14.29 3.01 -3.38
CA TYR A 95 13.42 3.86 -2.58
C TYR A 95 12.11 4.17 -3.28
N VAL A 96 11.03 4.11 -2.50
CA VAL A 96 9.66 4.33 -2.97
C VAL A 96 9.01 5.40 -2.10
N PHE A 97 8.33 6.35 -2.74
CA PHE A 97 7.38 7.26 -2.09
C PHE A 97 6.01 6.60 -2.00
N THR A 98 5.31 6.78 -0.88
CA THR A 98 3.97 6.24 -0.69
C THR A 98 3.17 7.00 0.38
N THR A 99 1.85 6.89 0.32
CA THR A 99 0.91 7.30 1.38
C THR A 99 0.19 6.12 2.02
N LEU A 100 0.55 4.87 1.65
CA LEU A 100 -0.09 3.66 2.15
C LEU A 100 0.22 3.37 3.63
N GLU A 101 -0.76 2.80 4.34
CA GLU A 101 -0.67 2.37 5.74
C GLU A 101 0.40 1.27 5.98
N ASN A 102 0.58 0.36 5.03
CA ASN A 102 1.51 -0.77 5.11
C ASN A 102 2.12 -1.10 3.74
N VAL A 103 3.25 -1.80 3.72
CA VAL A 103 4.05 -2.00 2.50
C VAL A 103 4.64 -3.41 2.37
N GLN A 104 4.76 -3.90 1.13
CA GLN A 104 5.51 -5.12 0.83
C GLN A 104 6.99 -4.79 0.59
N LEU A 105 7.86 -5.47 1.33
CA LEU A 105 9.32 -5.42 1.16
C LEU A 105 9.82 -6.61 0.31
N TYR A 106 11.03 -6.47 -0.23
CA TYR A 106 11.73 -7.53 -0.97
C TYR A 106 13.15 -7.65 -0.45
N ASP A 107 13.52 -8.78 0.16
CA ASP A 107 14.82 -8.95 0.79
C ASP A 107 15.92 -9.16 -0.27
N SER A 108 16.75 -8.14 -0.49
CA SER A 108 17.90 -8.21 -1.39
C SER A 108 18.96 -9.23 -0.94
N GLY A 109 19.03 -9.54 0.37
CA GLY A 109 19.87 -10.61 0.92
C GLY A 109 19.40 -12.00 0.50
N GLN A 110 18.15 -12.14 0.05
CA GLN A 110 17.54 -13.36 -0.48
C GLN A 110 17.13 -13.19 -1.96
N GLY A 111 17.93 -12.45 -2.74
CA GLY A 111 17.71 -12.32 -4.17
C GLY A 111 16.43 -11.55 -4.55
N GLY A 112 15.90 -10.72 -3.66
CA GLY A 112 14.67 -9.96 -3.87
C GLY A 112 13.39 -10.75 -3.57
N ALA A 113 13.46 -11.79 -2.74
CA ALA A 113 12.29 -12.53 -2.30
C ALA A 113 11.33 -11.62 -1.50
N PRO A 114 9.99 -11.72 -1.69
CA PRO A 114 9.04 -10.96 -0.89
C PRO A 114 9.20 -11.25 0.60
N TYR A 115 9.29 -10.20 1.41
CA TYR A 115 9.40 -10.28 2.87
C TYR A 115 8.19 -9.61 3.54
N PRO A 116 7.61 -10.22 4.60
CA PRO A 116 7.99 -11.51 5.21
C PRO A 116 7.64 -12.72 4.34
N LYS A 117 6.60 -12.56 3.52
CA LYS A 117 6.22 -13.42 2.40
C LYS A 117 5.35 -12.60 1.46
N LYS A 118 5.06 -13.16 0.29
CA LYS A 118 4.20 -12.51 -0.70
C LYS A 118 2.81 -12.22 -0.10
N ASP A 119 2.29 -11.04 -0.39
CA ASP A 119 0.99 -10.53 0.05
C ASP A 119 0.85 -10.40 1.58
N VAL A 120 1.99 -10.34 2.28
CA VAL A 120 2.06 -9.95 3.69
C VAL A 120 2.82 -8.65 3.80
N TYR A 121 2.12 -7.65 4.32
CA TYR A 121 2.57 -6.27 4.39
C TYR A 121 3.16 -5.97 5.76
N THR A 122 4.14 -5.08 5.77
CA THR A 122 4.90 -4.66 6.96
C THR A 122 4.52 -3.24 7.34
N ILE A 123 4.42 -3.02 8.66
CA ILE A 123 4.30 -1.72 9.29
C ILE A 123 5.72 -1.25 9.65
N LEU A 124 6.17 -0.13 9.08
CA LEU A 124 7.55 0.32 9.26
C LEU A 124 7.65 1.33 10.41
N LYS A 125 8.75 1.28 11.17
CA LYS A 125 9.01 2.24 12.26
C LYS A 125 9.61 3.54 11.73
N LEU A 126 9.25 4.66 12.37
CA LEU A 126 9.73 6.00 11.98
C LEU A 126 11.24 6.15 12.17
N CYS A 127 11.91 6.81 11.23
CA CYS A 127 13.30 7.20 11.36
C CYS A 127 13.50 8.16 12.55
N GLY A 128 14.47 7.84 13.44
CA GLY A 128 14.77 8.67 14.61
C GLY A 128 15.20 10.10 14.26
N TYR A 129 15.91 10.28 13.15
CA TYR A 129 16.30 11.60 12.66
C TYR A 129 15.11 12.39 12.10
N CYS A 130 14.15 11.74 11.44
CA CYS A 130 12.89 12.39 11.06
C CYS A 130 12.09 12.80 12.30
N ARG A 131 12.04 11.94 13.33
CA ARG A 131 11.39 12.28 14.60
C ARG A 131 12.00 13.52 15.25
N GLN A 132 13.32 13.66 15.23
CA GLN A 132 14.00 14.84 15.77
C GLN A 132 13.79 16.08 14.90
N LEU A 133 13.88 15.94 13.58
CA LEU A 133 13.81 17.07 12.64
C LEU A 133 12.43 17.75 12.62
N ILE A 134 11.36 16.97 12.45
CA ILE A 134 9.99 17.52 12.38
C ILE A 134 9.21 17.39 13.69
N GLY A 135 9.87 16.92 14.76
CA GLY A 135 9.48 17.07 16.16
C GLY A 135 7.98 16.99 16.44
N ALA A 136 7.38 18.13 16.78
CA ALA A 136 5.96 18.27 17.11
C ALA A 136 5.00 17.74 16.03
N GLN A 137 5.38 17.77 14.74
CA GLN A 137 4.56 17.19 13.68
C GLN A 137 4.60 15.65 13.65
N ASN A 138 5.61 15.04 14.26
CA ASN A 138 5.74 13.59 14.44
C ASN A 138 5.39 13.17 15.88
N GLU A 139 4.83 14.06 16.71
CA GLU A 139 4.41 13.70 18.06
C GLU A 139 3.30 12.65 17.97
N GLY A 140 3.49 11.51 18.66
CA GLY A 140 2.59 10.36 18.56
C GLY A 140 2.82 9.44 17.36
N ILE A 141 3.65 9.81 16.38
CA ILE A 141 3.92 8.97 15.20
C ILE A 141 5.05 7.97 15.50
N VAL A 142 4.70 6.70 15.64
CA VAL A 142 5.62 5.60 15.89
C VAL A 142 5.89 4.79 14.63
N ASP A 143 4.86 4.54 13.84
CA ASP A 143 4.95 3.76 12.61
C ASP A 143 4.09 4.28 11.45
N THR A 144 4.01 3.52 10.37
CA THR A 144 3.25 3.88 9.16
C THR A 144 1.74 3.88 9.38
N GLU A 145 1.21 3.17 10.38
CA GLU A 145 -0.22 3.23 10.72
C GLU A 145 -0.56 4.57 11.39
N ASP A 146 0.26 5.00 12.37
CA ASP A 146 0.10 6.32 12.99
C ASP A 146 0.24 7.46 11.97
N PHE A 147 1.22 7.34 11.07
CA PHE A 147 1.43 8.33 10.02
C PHE A 147 0.25 8.37 9.04
N TYR A 148 -0.29 7.21 8.67
CA TYR A 148 -1.48 7.12 7.83
C TYR A 148 -2.70 7.75 8.49
N ALA A 149 -2.94 7.47 9.77
CA ALA A 149 -4.02 8.07 10.54
C ALA A 149 -3.90 9.61 10.56
N MET A 150 -2.69 10.14 10.76
CA MET A 150 -2.40 11.57 10.69
C MET A 150 -2.73 12.14 9.31
N LEU A 151 -2.39 11.46 8.21
CA LEU A 151 -2.74 11.92 6.86
C LEU A 151 -4.25 11.94 6.64
N VAL A 152 -4.97 10.91 7.11
CA VAL A 152 -6.44 10.87 7.02
C VAL A 152 -7.08 12.00 7.85
N GLU A 153 -6.54 12.33 9.01
CA GLU A 153 -7.01 13.48 9.79
C GLU A 153 -6.71 14.81 9.07
N GLN A 154 -5.52 14.96 8.49
CA GLN A 154 -5.07 16.18 7.81
C GLN A 154 -5.84 16.47 6.52
N TYR A 155 -6.09 15.45 5.70
CA TYR A 155 -6.70 15.58 4.38
C TYR A 155 -8.21 15.25 4.37
N GLY A 156 -8.76 14.89 5.53
CA GLY A 156 -10.10 14.31 5.66
C GLY A 156 -10.14 12.85 5.22
N SER A 157 -11.28 12.19 5.47
CA SER A 157 -11.52 10.82 5.00
C SER A 157 -11.15 10.70 3.52
N ALA A 158 -10.38 9.67 3.15
CA ALA A 158 -10.24 9.27 1.75
C ALA A 158 -11.64 9.29 1.13
N ALA A 159 -11.86 10.07 0.06
CA ALA A 159 -13.10 9.88 -0.67
C ALA A 159 -13.11 8.42 -1.11
N GLU A 160 -14.31 7.86 -1.21
CA GLU A 160 -14.56 6.60 -1.91
C GLU A 160 -13.60 6.52 -3.10
N PRO A 161 -12.76 5.47 -3.17
CA PRO A 161 -11.72 5.39 -4.18
C PRO A 161 -12.37 5.66 -5.52
N ASP A 162 -11.89 6.68 -6.24
CA ASP A 162 -12.26 6.82 -7.63
C ASP A 162 -11.90 5.49 -8.29
N ASN A 163 -12.90 4.81 -8.87
CA ASN A 163 -12.77 3.52 -9.54
C ASN A 163 -11.78 3.57 -10.72
N SER A 164 -11.16 4.72 -10.98
CA SER A 164 -10.05 4.94 -11.91
C SER A 164 -8.66 4.63 -11.32
N VAL A 165 -8.49 4.61 -9.99
CA VAL A 165 -7.19 4.40 -9.35
C VAL A 165 -6.99 2.93 -9.03
N VAL A 166 -6.01 2.33 -9.72
CA VAL A 166 -5.64 0.93 -9.60
C VAL A 166 -4.17 0.77 -9.25
N ASP A 167 -3.83 -0.29 -8.52
CA ASP A 167 -2.44 -0.71 -8.32
C ASP A 167 -1.79 -1.13 -9.65
N ILE A 168 -0.49 -1.45 -9.62
CA ILE A 168 0.26 -1.93 -10.80
C ILE A 168 -0.33 -3.22 -11.43
N PHE A 169 -1.26 -3.89 -10.76
CA PHE A 169 -1.96 -5.08 -11.22
C PHE A 169 -3.41 -4.81 -11.61
N GLY A 170 -3.91 -3.57 -11.53
CA GLY A 170 -5.27 -3.20 -11.89
C GLY A 170 -6.32 -3.29 -10.77
N TYR A 171 -5.92 -3.59 -9.52
CA TYR A 171 -6.85 -3.68 -8.38
C TYR A 171 -7.04 -2.33 -7.69
N THR A 172 -8.24 -2.10 -7.16
CA THR A 172 -8.45 -0.95 -6.28
C THR A 172 -7.65 -1.13 -4.97
N PRO A 173 -7.26 -0.03 -4.31
CA PRO A 173 -6.48 -0.10 -3.08
C PRO A 173 -7.17 -0.88 -1.93
N ASP A 174 -8.51 -0.90 -1.90
CA ASP A 174 -9.32 -1.59 -0.89
C ASP A 174 -9.60 -3.08 -1.21
N PHE A 175 -9.16 -3.57 -2.39
CA PHE A 175 -9.46 -4.93 -2.83
C PHE A 175 -8.94 -6.00 -1.86
N SER A 176 -7.82 -5.75 -1.17
CA SER A 176 -7.28 -6.67 -0.16
C SER A 176 -8.27 -6.89 1.01
N LEU A 177 -8.89 -5.81 1.49
CA LEU A 177 -9.92 -5.83 2.53
C LEU A 177 -11.21 -6.47 2.02
N ILE A 178 -11.66 -6.10 0.82
CA ILE A 178 -12.85 -6.68 0.20
C ILE A 178 -12.66 -8.19 0.02
N SER A 179 -11.53 -8.62 -0.53
CA SER A 179 -11.19 -10.03 -0.75
C SER A 179 -11.18 -10.82 0.55
N LYS A 180 -10.67 -10.24 1.64
CA LYS A 180 -10.73 -10.86 2.98
C LYS A 180 -12.17 -11.02 3.45
N LYS A 181 -12.98 -9.94 3.41
CA LYS A 181 -14.39 -9.98 3.83
C LYS A 181 -15.21 -11.00 3.04
N ILE A 182 -15.00 -11.09 1.72
CA ILE A 182 -15.67 -12.07 0.85
C ILE A 182 -15.27 -13.50 1.24
N ARG A 183 -13.98 -13.78 1.46
CA ARG A 183 -13.50 -15.11 1.87
C ARG A 183 -14.06 -15.53 3.23
N GLU A 184 -14.14 -14.60 4.18
CA GLU A 184 -14.74 -14.82 5.50
C GLU A 184 -16.24 -15.09 5.40
N ALA A 185 -16.97 -14.28 4.63
CA ALA A 185 -18.41 -14.45 4.41
C ALA A 185 -18.76 -15.80 3.74
N LYS A 186 -17.82 -16.37 2.97
CA LYS A 186 -17.95 -17.69 2.34
C LYS A 186 -17.33 -18.83 3.14
N ALA A 187 -16.98 -18.58 4.41
CA ALA A 187 -16.37 -19.55 5.32
C ALA A 187 -15.12 -20.23 4.73
N TYR A 188 -14.38 -19.51 3.89
CA TYR A 188 -13.21 -20.02 3.16
C TYR A 188 -13.49 -21.25 2.29
N LYS A 189 -14.71 -21.39 1.77
CA LYS A 189 -15.09 -22.45 0.83
C LYS A 189 -15.07 -21.97 -0.61
N CYS A 190 -14.61 -22.83 -1.52
CA CYS A 190 -14.70 -22.55 -2.95
C CYS A 190 -16.16 -22.59 -3.41
N GLU A 191 -16.65 -21.53 -4.06
CA GLU A 191 -18.03 -21.46 -4.54
C GLU A 191 -18.29 -22.31 -5.81
N LYS A 192 -17.26 -22.90 -6.42
CA LYS A 192 -17.39 -23.78 -7.60
C LYS A 192 -17.35 -25.27 -7.26
N CYS A 193 -16.42 -25.69 -6.39
CA CYS A 193 -16.25 -27.10 -6.05
C CYS A 193 -16.45 -27.41 -4.55
N SER A 194 -16.87 -26.43 -3.76
CA SER A 194 -17.19 -26.57 -2.33
C SER A 194 -16.05 -27.03 -1.42
N ILE A 195 -14.80 -27.07 -1.91
CA ILE A 195 -13.65 -27.46 -1.10
C ILE A 195 -13.47 -26.49 0.06
N ASP A 196 -13.21 -27.04 1.25
CA ASP A 196 -13.01 -26.29 2.48
C ASP A 196 -11.52 -25.94 2.67
N LEU A 197 -11.23 -24.64 2.75
CA LEU A 197 -9.89 -24.09 2.96
C LEU A 197 -9.85 -23.21 4.22
N SER A 198 -10.73 -23.47 5.19
CA SER A 198 -10.84 -22.72 6.45
C SER A 198 -9.63 -22.87 7.36
N ALA A 199 -8.86 -23.97 7.21
CA ALA A 199 -7.58 -24.15 7.88
C ALA A 199 -6.62 -23.01 7.52
N VAL A 200 -6.01 -22.36 8.53
CA VAL A 200 -5.19 -21.15 8.36
C VAL A 200 -4.09 -21.34 7.31
N MET A 201 -3.47 -22.52 7.28
CA MET A 201 -2.40 -22.87 6.33
C MET A 201 -2.90 -23.04 4.89
N ASP A 202 -4.20 -23.17 4.66
CA ASP A 202 -4.81 -23.45 3.35
C ASP A 202 -5.57 -22.27 2.75
N ARG A 203 -5.89 -21.25 3.55
CA ARG A 203 -6.61 -20.04 3.12
C ARG A 203 -5.94 -19.29 1.97
N HIS A 204 -4.63 -19.45 1.80
CA HIS A 204 -3.89 -18.85 0.69
C HIS A 204 -4.25 -19.48 -0.67
N PHE A 205 -4.74 -20.71 -0.69
CA PHE A 205 -5.22 -21.36 -1.91
C PHE A 205 -6.61 -20.89 -2.37
N LEU A 206 -7.22 -19.96 -1.63
CA LEU A 206 -8.53 -19.40 -1.94
C LEU A 206 -8.39 -17.95 -2.41
N HIS A 207 -8.77 -17.72 -3.66
CA HIS A 207 -8.71 -16.43 -4.33
C HIS A 207 -10.11 -15.84 -4.52
N VAL A 208 -10.18 -14.52 -4.73
CA VAL A 208 -11.40 -13.85 -5.19
C VAL A 208 -11.23 -13.50 -6.66
N HIS A 209 -12.18 -13.94 -7.47
CA HIS A 209 -12.22 -13.78 -8.91
C HIS A 209 -13.28 -12.74 -9.30
N HIS A 210 -12.91 -11.77 -10.12
CA HIS A 210 -13.84 -10.84 -10.76
C HIS A 210 -14.48 -11.50 -11.99
N ARG A 211 -15.76 -11.82 -11.92
CA ARG A 211 -16.50 -12.55 -12.98
C ARG A 211 -16.45 -11.84 -14.33
N ASN A 212 -16.52 -10.51 -14.34
CA ASN A 212 -16.43 -9.70 -15.55
C ASN A 212 -14.98 -9.36 -15.97
N GLY A 213 -13.97 -9.83 -15.23
CA GLY A 213 -12.56 -9.54 -15.46
C GLY A 213 -12.13 -8.10 -15.17
N ARG A 214 -13.04 -7.21 -14.75
CA ARG A 214 -12.74 -5.82 -14.36
C ARG A 214 -12.37 -5.80 -12.88
N LYS A 215 -11.08 -5.65 -12.62
CA LYS A 215 -10.49 -5.66 -11.26
C LYS A 215 -10.91 -4.49 -10.37
N THR A 216 -11.53 -3.47 -10.97
CA THR A 216 -12.12 -2.32 -10.26
C THR A 216 -13.58 -2.54 -9.84
N ASP A 217 -14.27 -3.54 -10.40
CA ASP A 217 -15.67 -3.79 -10.10
C ASP A 217 -15.83 -4.70 -8.89
N ASN A 218 -15.80 -4.10 -7.70
CA ASN A 218 -15.84 -4.79 -6.42
C ASN A 218 -17.25 -5.07 -5.88
N ARG A 219 -18.29 -4.90 -6.71
CA ARG A 219 -19.66 -5.24 -6.31
C ARG A 219 -19.71 -6.72 -5.89
N PRO A 220 -20.30 -7.08 -4.75
CA PRO A 220 -20.29 -8.46 -4.25
C PRO A 220 -20.82 -9.50 -5.26
N GLN A 221 -21.76 -9.11 -6.14
CA GLN A 221 -22.30 -10.00 -7.18
C GLN A 221 -21.27 -10.32 -8.28
N ASN A 222 -20.28 -9.45 -8.49
CA ASN A 222 -19.20 -9.64 -9.46
C ASN A 222 -18.01 -10.43 -8.89
N LEU A 223 -17.95 -10.62 -7.57
CA LEU A 223 -16.86 -11.33 -6.91
C LEU A 223 -17.25 -12.79 -6.66
N GLN A 224 -16.29 -13.70 -6.89
CA GLN A 224 -16.48 -15.13 -6.65
C GLN A 224 -15.27 -15.73 -5.94
N CYS A 225 -15.52 -16.44 -4.85
CA CYS A 225 -14.50 -17.12 -4.07
C CYS A 225 -14.15 -18.47 -4.71
N LEU A 226 -12.94 -18.61 -5.26
CA LEU A 226 -12.51 -19.80 -6.00
C LEU A 226 -11.18 -20.33 -5.45
N CYS A 227 -11.07 -21.66 -5.30
CA CYS A 227 -9.76 -22.28 -5.06
C CYS A 227 -8.87 -22.11 -6.30
N ILE A 228 -7.55 -22.16 -6.14
CA ILE A 228 -6.62 -21.91 -7.25
C ILE A 228 -6.83 -22.82 -8.46
N ARG A 229 -7.26 -24.07 -8.25
CA ARG A 229 -7.60 -25.01 -9.34
C ARG A 229 -8.83 -24.55 -10.13
N CYS A 230 -9.88 -24.11 -9.42
CA CYS A 230 -11.09 -23.57 -10.05
C CYS A 230 -10.83 -22.21 -10.71
N HIS A 231 -9.96 -21.39 -10.12
CA HIS A 231 -9.60 -20.08 -10.65
C HIS A 231 -8.75 -20.20 -11.93
N ALA A 232 -7.76 -21.09 -11.95
CA ALA A 232 -6.94 -21.36 -13.13
C ALA A 232 -7.75 -21.91 -14.32
N SER A 233 -8.93 -22.48 -14.07
CA SER A 233 -9.80 -23.09 -15.09
C SER A 233 -11.02 -22.24 -15.45
N VAL A 234 -11.00 -20.93 -15.13
CA VAL A 234 -12.10 -20.02 -15.47
C VAL A 234 -12.18 -19.81 -17.00
N ASP A 235 -11.07 -19.43 -17.62
CA ASP A 235 -10.95 -19.18 -19.06
C ASP A 235 -9.48 -19.42 -19.49
N ASP A 236 -9.20 -19.35 -20.80
CA ASP A 236 -7.86 -19.61 -21.32
C ASP A 236 -6.82 -18.57 -20.87
N ARG A 237 -7.23 -17.30 -20.69
CA ARG A 237 -6.37 -16.25 -20.13
C ARG A 237 -5.94 -16.57 -18.70
N HIS A 238 -6.82 -17.14 -17.87
CA HIS A 238 -6.46 -17.57 -16.52
C HIS A 238 -5.56 -18.81 -16.56
N LYS A 239 -5.75 -19.75 -17.49
CA LYS A 239 -4.81 -20.87 -17.66
C LYS A 239 -3.40 -20.36 -17.97
N GLU A 240 -3.27 -19.40 -18.89
CA GLU A 240 -2.00 -18.78 -19.25
C GLU A 240 -1.36 -18.01 -18.08
N ASN A 241 -2.14 -17.22 -17.33
CA ASN A 241 -1.65 -16.52 -16.14
C ASN A 241 -1.11 -17.49 -15.06
N PHE A 242 -1.70 -18.68 -14.98
CA PHE A 242 -1.28 -19.74 -14.06
C PHE A 242 -0.15 -20.63 -14.62
N ALA A 243 0.25 -20.46 -15.90
CA ALA A 243 1.37 -21.17 -16.53
C ALA A 243 2.75 -20.55 -16.21
N THR A 244 2.79 -19.48 -15.41
CA THR A 244 4.07 -18.99 -14.88
C THR A 244 4.65 -19.98 -13.87
N VAL A 245 5.97 -20.17 -13.87
CA VAL A 245 6.68 -21.17 -13.03
C VAL A 245 6.23 -21.14 -11.56
N ASN A 246 6.00 -19.95 -11.00
CA ASN A 246 5.57 -19.80 -9.61
C ASN A 246 4.11 -20.25 -9.39
N LYS A 247 3.21 -19.95 -10.33
CA LYS A 247 1.79 -20.33 -10.25
C LYS A 247 1.56 -21.80 -10.57
N GLU A 248 2.36 -22.38 -11.47
CA GLU A 248 2.36 -23.82 -11.72
C GLU A 248 2.79 -24.61 -10.48
N ARG A 249 3.85 -24.15 -9.79
CA ARG A 249 4.29 -24.77 -8.52
C ARG A 249 3.21 -24.69 -7.45
N GLU A 250 2.58 -23.53 -7.29
CA GLU A 250 1.49 -23.33 -6.32
C GLU A 250 0.30 -24.25 -6.64
N LEU A 251 -0.07 -24.36 -7.91
CA LEU A 251 -1.14 -25.26 -8.38
C LEU A 251 -0.79 -26.73 -8.17
N ALA A 252 0.46 -27.13 -8.41
CA ALA A 252 0.94 -28.50 -8.17
C ALA A 252 0.90 -28.86 -6.68
N ILE A 253 1.29 -27.94 -5.79
CA ILE A 253 1.19 -28.14 -4.33
C ILE A 253 -0.28 -28.33 -3.93
N PHE A 254 -1.18 -27.49 -4.44
CA PHE A 254 -2.61 -27.63 -4.17
C PHE A 254 -3.17 -28.96 -4.66
N ILE A 255 -2.86 -29.36 -5.90
CA ILE A 255 -3.36 -30.63 -6.47
C ILE A 255 -2.85 -31.83 -5.65
N LYS A 256 -1.59 -31.79 -5.21
CA LYS A 256 -1.01 -32.84 -4.37
C LYS A 256 -1.71 -32.93 -3.00
N LYS A 257 -2.05 -31.78 -2.40
CA LYS A 257 -2.71 -31.72 -1.08
C LYS A 257 -4.21 -32.00 -1.16
N PHE A 258 -4.86 -31.60 -2.25
CA PHE A 258 -6.30 -31.68 -2.49
C PHE A 258 -6.58 -32.39 -3.83
N PRO A 259 -6.37 -33.73 -3.88
CA PRO A 259 -6.72 -34.51 -5.06
C PRO A 259 -8.23 -34.39 -5.36
N LYS A 260 -8.63 -34.75 -6.59
CA LYS A 260 -10.05 -34.77 -6.98
C LYS A 260 -10.78 -35.92 -6.32
#